data_AF-A0A5M9KAE8-F1
#
_entry.id   AF-A0A5M9KAE8-F1
#
_cell.length_a   1.000
_cell.length_b   1.000
_cell.length_c   1.000
_cell.angle_alpha   90.00
_cell.angle_beta   90.00
_cell.angle_gamma   90.00
#
_symmetry.space_group_name_H-M   'P 1'
#
loop_
_entity.id
_entity.type
_entity.pdbx_description
1 polymer ?
#
loop_
_entity_poly.entity_id
_entity_poly.type
_entity_poly.pdbx_seq_one_letter_code
_entity_poly.pdbx_strand_id
1 'polypeptide(L)'
;MQARSQHTPNVSSFIILELEELYFLVVLKVTTIFIFVFFTLVVAPAHYYAEDEPEWVAPAVLLSGAVPMIFVAYITSPFVNYIHLRLPNFARNSRELLMRYSKNPPKDAQIDITTMNFVGKPRVTRFDVSELKAVKQRFGVGNFSRDTKKIDATKKMVDAKGCTIIWSSWCSRKSEGRRSLGEYCKENT
;
A
#
# COMPACT_ATOMS: atom_id res chain seq x y z
N MET A 1 -32.07 32.48 -12.73
CA MET A 1 -30.97 31.52 -12.90
C MET A 1 -30.08 31.57 -11.67
N GLN A 2 -30.36 30.73 -10.66
CA GLN A 2 -29.63 30.72 -9.40
C GLN A 2 -28.32 29.93 -9.56
N ALA A 3 -27.19 30.63 -9.46
CA ALA A 3 -25.88 30.04 -9.28
C ALA A 3 -25.84 29.33 -7.91
N ARG A 4 -26.17 28.03 -7.89
CA ARG A 4 -25.93 27.19 -6.70
C ARG A 4 -24.41 27.04 -6.58
N SER A 5 -23.85 27.85 -5.70
CA SER A 5 -22.53 27.70 -5.10
C SER A 5 -22.25 26.20 -4.93
N GLN A 6 -21.30 25.68 -5.71
CA GLN A 6 -20.70 24.40 -5.38
C GLN A 6 -19.93 24.66 -4.10
N HIS A 7 -20.55 24.29 -2.98
CA HIS A 7 -19.86 24.11 -1.73
C HIS A 7 -18.76 23.08 -2.03
N THR A 8 -17.56 23.55 -2.31
CA THR A 8 -16.36 22.73 -2.23
C THR A 8 -16.42 22.14 -0.83
N PRO A 9 -16.58 20.82 -0.65
CA PRO A 9 -16.45 20.25 0.69
C PRO A 9 -15.09 20.72 1.19
N ASN A 10 -15.14 21.47 2.28
CA ASN A 10 -13.98 22.08 2.89
C ASN A 10 -12.88 21.01 2.94
N VAL A 11 -11.69 21.28 2.40
CA VAL A 11 -10.59 20.30 2.35
C VAL A 11 -10.36 19.68 3.72
N SER A 12 -10.62 20.43 4.79
CA SER A 12 -10.63 19.99 6.19
C SER A 12 -11.66 18.88 6.47
N SER A 13 -12.89 19.00 5.98
CA SER A 13 -13.95 17.99 6.17
C SER A 13 -13.71 16.73 5.34
N PHE A 14 -13.10 16.88 4.15
CA PHE A 14 -12.71 15.74 3.32
C PHE A 14 -11.56 14.96 3.98
N ILE A 15 -10.52 15.66 4.49
CA ILE A 15 -9.42 15.04 5.23
C ILE A 15 -9.91 14.34 6.51
N ILE A 16 -10.86 14.93 7.25
CA ILE A 16 -11.36 14.35 8.50
C ILE A 16 -12.14 13.04 8.26
N LEU A 17 -12.97 12.97 7.21
CA LEU A 17 -13.67 11.74 6.82
C LEU A 17 -12.70 10.66 6.30
N GLU A 18 -11.64 11.06 5.59
CA GLU A 18 -10.54 10.20 5.13
C GLU A 18 -9.84 9.47 6.29
N LEU A 19 -9.62 10.19 7.39
CA LEU A 19 -8.87 9.70 8.53
C LEU A 19 -9.68 8.73 9.40
N GLU A 20 -11.01 8.85 9.42
CA GLU A 20 -11.87 7.99 10.23
C GLU A 20 -11.84 6.53 9.74
N GLU A 21 -12.02 6.29 8.44
CA GLU A 21 -11.97 4.93 7.90
C GLU A 21 -10.58 4.32 7.98
N LEU A 22 -9.54 5.14 7.80
CA LEU A 22 -8.14 4.73 7.99
C LEU A 22 -7.86 4.37 9.45
N TYR A 23 -8.37 5.16 10.39
CA TYR A 23 -8.22 4.93 11.82
C TYR A 23 -8.91 3.64 12.24
N PHE A 24 -10.13 3.38 11.76
CA PHE A 24 -10.84 2.13 12.01
C PHE A 24 -10.02 0.91 11.57
N LEU A 25 -9.44 0.95 10.38
CA LEU A 25 -8.62 -0.13 9.83
C LEU A 25 -7.31 -0.35 10.62
N VAL A 26 -6.70 0.76 11.06
CA VAL A 26 -5.49 0.72 11.90
C VAL A 26 -5.82 0.13 13.27
N VAL A 27 -6.87 0.60 13.94
CA VAL A 27 -7.29 0.08 15.25
C VAL A 27 -7.67 -1.39 15.16
N LEU A 28 -8.41 -1.81 14.13
CA LEU A 28 -8.78 -3.21 13.91
C LEU A 28 -7.56 -4.13 13.72
N LYS A 29 -6.50 -3.65 13.07
CA LYS A 29 -5.23 -4.39 12.97
C LYS A 29 -4.46 -4.42 14.28
N VAL A 30 -4.39 -3.30 14.98
CA VAL A 30 -3.66 -3.21 16.26
C VAL A 30 -4.32 -4.11 17.30
N THR A 31 -5.65 -4.13 17.39
CA THR A 31 -6.37 -4.99 18.34
C THR A 31 -6.13 -6.47 18.05
N THR A 32 -6.10 -6.88 16.77
CA THR A 32 -5.90 -8.29 16.39
C THR A 32 -4.47 -8.76 16.58
N ILE A 33 -3.48 -7.90 16.36
CA ILE A 33 -2.09 -8.15 16.74
C ILE A 33 -1.96 -8.25 18.26
N PHE A 34 -2.60 -7.35 19.01
CA PHE A 34 -2.56 -7.36 20.47
C PHE A 34 -3.17 -8.65 21.04
N ILE A 35 -4.31 -9.08 20.50
CA ILE A 35 -4.95 -10.35 20.84
C ILE A 35 -3.99 -11.51 20.55
N PHE A 36 -3.38 -11.57 19.37
CA PHE A 36 -2.41 -12.62 19.03
C PHE A 36 -1.22 -12.65 20.00
N VAL A 37 -0.65 -11.49 20.32
CA VAL A 37 0.47 -11.37 21.28
C VAL A 37 0.04 -11.83 22.68
N PHE A 38 -1.16 -11.49 23.12
CA PHE A 38 -1.70 -11.96 24.40
C PHE A 38 -1.85 -13.48 24.46
N PHE A 39 -2.46 -14.09 23.43
CA PHE A 39 -2.62 -15.55 23.36
C PHE A 39 -1.27 -16.28 23.27
N THR A 40 -0.27 -15.71 22.58
CA THR A 40 1.05 -16.33 22.42
C THR A 40 2.00 -16.13 23.59
N LEU A 41 2.01 -14.97 24.25
CA LEU A 41 2.95 -14.67 25.34
C LEU A 41 2.40 -14.92 26.74
N VAL A 42 1.08 -14.91 26.93
CA VAL A 42 0.46 -15.10 28.25
C VAL A 42 -0.18 -16.48 28.35
N VAL A 43 -1.05 -16.80 27.40
CA VAL A 43 -1.90 -18.00 27.47
C VAL A 43 -1.11 -19.27 27.09
N ALA A 44 -0.34 -19.24 26.00
CA ALA A 44 0.45 -20.40 25.57
C ALA A 44 1.49 -20.89 26.60
N PRO A 45 2.31 -20.04 27.26
CA PRO A 45 3.22 -20.53 28.30
C PRO A 45 2.48 -20.98 29.56
N ALA A 46 1.35 -20.37 29.92
CA ALA A 46 0.57 -20.79 31.07
C ALA A 46 0.09 -22.25 30.95
N HIS A 47 -0.34 -22.67 29.75
CA HIS A 47 -0.73 -24.06 29.47
C HIS A 47 0.45 -25.00 29.21
N TYR A 48 1.65 -24.46 28.94
CA TYR A 48 2.86 -25.27 28.76
C TYR A 48 3.52 -25.66 30.09
N TYR A 49 3.41 -24.80 31.11
CA TYR A 49 3.97 -25.07 32.44
C TYR A 49 2.99 -25.78 33.40
N ALA A 50 1.74 -25.99 32.98
CA ALA A 50 0.76 -26.74 33.75
C ALA A 50 0.96 -28.25 33.51
N GLU A 51 1.36 -29.00 34.56
CA GLU A 51 1.65 -30.44 34.46
C GLU A 51 0.40 -31.33 34.24
N ASP A 52 -0.79 -30.77 34.45
CA ASP A 52 -2.08 -31.48 34.38
C ASP A 52 -2.76 -31.44 32.99
N GLU A 53 -2.14 -30.80 32.00
CA GLU A 53 -2.76 -30.54 30.70
C GLU A 53 -2.13 -31.33 29.53
N PRO A 54 -2.94 -31.79 28.55
CA PRO A 54 -2.41 -32.47 27.38
C PRO A 54 -1.58 -31.53 26.50
N GLU A 55 -0.38 -31.97 26.08
CA GLU A 55 0.58 -31.18 25.27
C GLU A 55 -0.01 -30.61 23.96
N TRP A 56 -1.13 -31.16 23.47
CA TRP A 56 -1.87 -30.67 22.30
C TRP A 56 -2.62 -29.35 22.53
N VAL A 57 -2.82 -28.93 23.77
CA VAL A 57 -3.54 -27.69 24.11
C VAL A 57 -2.71 -26.45 23.77
N ALA A 58 -1.40 -26.48 24.05
CA ALA A 58 -0.48 -25.38 23.73
C ALA A 58 -0.47 -25.00 22.23
N PRO A 59 -0.32 -25.93 21.26
CA PRO A 59 -0.41 -25.60 19.84
C PRO A 59 -1.83 -25.21 19.40
N ALA A 60 -2.88 -25.74 20.04
CA ALA A 60 -4.26 -25.37 19.74
C ALA A 60 -4.55 -23.90 20.13
N VAL A 61 -4.04 -23.45 21.27
CA VAL A 61 -4.12 -22.04 21.72
C VAL A 61 -3.31 -21.11 20.80
N LEU A 62 -2.15 -21.56 20.32
CA LEU A 62 -1.37 -20.82 19.34
C LEU A 62 -2.12 -20.66 18.00
N LEU A 63 -2.75 -21.74 17.52
CA LEU A 63 -3.55 -21.73 16.30
C LEU A 63 -4.78 -20.84 16.43
N SER A 64 -5.45 -20.84 17.59
CA SER A 64 -6.64 -20.02 17.82
C SER A 64 -6.33 -18.51 17.77
N GLY A 65 -5.13 -18.09 18.20
CA GLY A 65 -4.65 -16.72 18.04
C GLY A 65 -4.23 -16.38 16.60
N ALA A 66 -3.68 -17.34 15.86
CA ALA A 66 -3.20 -17.12 14.49
C ALA A 66 -4.35 -16.92 13.49
N VAL A 67 -5.49 -17.59 13.70
CA VAL A 67 -6.70 -17.49 12.84
C VAL A 67 -7.19 -16.04 12.66
N PRO A 68 -7.48 -15.26 13.71
CA PRO A 68 -7.94 -13.88 13.55
C PRO A 68 -6.87 -12.99 12.90
N MET A 69 -5.58 -13.24 13.15
CA MET A 69 -4.50 -12.48 12.52
C MET A 69 -4.44 -12.72 11.00
N ILE A 70 -4.48 -13.98 10.57
CA ILE A 70 -4.49 -14.36 9.15
C ILE A 70 -5.77 -13.85 8.48
N PHE A 71 -6.92 -14.01 9.14
CA PHE A 71 -8.20 -13.54 8.62
C PHE A 71 -8.19 -12.02 8.39
N VAL A 72 -7.74 -11.25 9.38
CA VAL A 72 -7.64 -9.80 9.28
C VAL A 72 -6.63 -9.40 8.21
N ALA A 73 -5.45 -10.01 8.16
CA ALA A 73 -4.48 -9.76 7.10
C ALA A 73 -5.07 -10.05 5.70
N TYR A 74 -5.86 -11.12 5.58
CA TYR A 74 -6.48 -11.53 4.34
C TYR A 74 -7.64 -10.64 3.91
N ILE A 75 -8.46 -10.13 4.82
CA ILE A 75 -9.53 -9.17 4.47
C ILE A 75 -8.97 -7.75 4.28
N THR A 76 -7.89 -7.38 4.97
CA THR A 76 -7.33 -6.00 4.97
C THR A 76 -6.13 -5.73 4.06
N SER A 77 -5.72 -6.70 3.22
CA SER A 77 -4.81 -6.46 2.09
C SER A 77 -5.31 -5.30 1.23
N PRO A 78 -4.39 -4.47 0.68
CA PRO A 78 -4.52 -3.02 0.51
C PRO A 78 -5.87 -2.62 -0.07
N PHE A 79 -6.71 -2.04 0.78
CA PHE A 79 -7.96 -1.45 0.34
C PHE A 79 -7.69 -0.18 -0.46
N VAL A 80 -8.49 0.01 -1.50
CA VAL A 80 -8.49 1.23 -2.30
C VAL A 80 -9.09 2.33 -1.45
N ASN A 81 -8.27 3.32 -1.13
CA ASN A 81 -8.70 4.47 -0.35
C ASN A 81 -9.51 5.42 -1.24
N TYR A 82 -8.92 5.84 -2.36
CA TYR A 82 -9.56 6.78 -3.28
C TYR A 82 -9.32 6.40 -4.73
N ILE A 83 -10.37 6.58 -5.53
CA ILE A 83 -10.34 6.46 -6.99
C ILE A 83 -10.63 7.86 -7.54
N HIS A 84 -9.61 8.49 -8.14
CA HIS A 84 -9.77 9.77 -8.82
C HIS A 84 -9.74 9.57 -10.33
N LEU A 85 -10.83 9.91 -11.00
CA LEU A 85 -10.87 10.00 -12.46
C LEU A 85 -10.33 11.37 -12.89
N ARG A 86 -9.30 11.38 -13.73
CA ARG A 86 -8.74 12.62 -14.28
C ARG A 86 -9.66 13.16 -15.36
N LEU A 87 -10.32 14.28 -15.06
CA LEU A 87 -11.19 14.94 -16.03
C LEU A 87 -10.39 15.83 -16.99
N PRO A 88 -10.50 15.60 -18.31
CA PRO A 88 -9.91 16.46 -19.33
C PRO A 88 -10.61 17.83 -19.36
N ASN A 89 -9.93 18.86 -19.88
CA ASN A 89 -10.42 20.24 -19.85
C ASN A 89 -11.81 20.40 -20.50
N PHE A 90 -12.12 19.64 -21.55
CA PHE A 90 -13.44 19.71 -22.21
C PHE A 90 -14.58 19.26 -21.29
N ALA A 91 -14.34 18.30 -20.38
CA ALA A 91 -15.33 17.75 -19.48
C ALA A 91 -15.56 18.63 -18.24
N ARG A 92 -14.70 19.65 -18.00
CA ARG A 92 -14.83 20.59 -16.88
C ARG A 92 -15.75 21.77 -17.18
N ASN A 93 -16.07 22.01 -18.45
CA ASN A 93 -16.82 23.19 -18.88
C ASN A 93 -18.28 23.18 -18.44
N SER A 94 -18.91 22.00 -18.27
CA SER A 94 -20.29 21.91 -17.81
C SER A 94 -20.57 20.64 -17.02
N ARG A 95 -21.55 20.72 -16.11
CA ARG A 95 -22.00 19.57 -15.28
C ARG A 95 -22.57 18.44 -16.14
N GLU A 96 -23.30 18.79 -17.20
CA GLU A 96 -23.90 17.81 -18.12
C GLU A 96 -22.82 17.00 -18.84
N LEU A 97 -21.75 17.65 -19.33
CA LEU A 97 -20.62 16.96 -19.95
C LEU A 97 -19.88 16.06 -18.97
N LEU A 98 -19.71 16.52 -17.72
CA LEU A 98 -19.09 15.73 -16.65
C LEU A 98 -19.89 14.46 -16.35
N MET A 99 -21.22 14.56 -16.25
CA MET A 99 -22.09 13.40 -15.98
C MET A 99 -22.13 12.42 -17.16
N ARG A 100 -22.04 12.89 -18.40
CA ARG A 100 -21.93 12.02 -19.59
C ARG A 100 -20.59 11.29 -19.61
N TYR A 101 -19.51 12.01 -19.32
CA TYR A 101 -18.16 11.46 -19.26
C TYR A 101 -18.01 10.43 -18.14
N SER A 102 -18.61 10.66 -16.97
CA SER A 102 -18.56 9.69 -15.86
C SER A 102 -19.37 8.42 -16.11
N LYS A 103 -20.49 8.51 -16.83
CA LYS A 103 -21.32 7.34 -17.18
C LYS A 103 -20.65 6.45 -18.21
N ASN A 104 -19.99 7.05 -19.20
CA ASN A 104 -19.31 6.34 -20.29
C ASN A 104 -17.87 6.84 -20.43
N PRO A 105 -16.96 6.42 -19.54
CA PRO A 105 -15.57 6.83 -19.62
C PRO A 105 -14.93 6.24 -20.89
N PRO A 106 -14.22 7.05 -21.68
CA PRO A 106 -13.51 6.56 -22.84
C PRO A 106 -12.28 5.73 -22.40
N LYS A 107 -11.76 4.89 -23.31
CA LYS A 107 -10.70 3.90 -23.03
C LYS A 107 -9.36 4.52 -22.61
N ASP A 108 -9.15 5.79 -22.96
CA ASP A 108 -7.99 6.64 -22.68
C ASP A 108 -8.14 7.45 -21.38
N ALA A 109 -9.26 7.34 -20.66
CA ALA A 109 -9.43 8.07 -19.42
C ALA A 109 -8.45 7.56 -18.34
N GLN A 110 -7.73 8.48 -17.72
CA GLN A 110 -6.74 8.16 -16.68
C GLN A 110 -7.41 8.07 -15.31
N ILE A 111 -7.14 6.98 -14.59
CA ILE A 111 -7.58 6.75 -13.22
C ILE A 111 -6.36 6.71 -12.30
N ASP A 112 -6.44 7.50 -11.23
CA ASP A 112 -5.48 7.50 -10.13
C ASP A 112 -6.11 6.74 -8.95
N ILE A 113 -5.58 5.56 -8.65
CA ILE A 113 -5.97 4.79 -7.47
C ILE A 113 -4.94 5.00 -6.38
N THR A 114 -5.37 5.55 -5.25
CA THR A 114 -4.57 5.66 -4.05
C THR A 114 -4.81 4.43 -3.19
N THR A 115 -3.79 3.59 -3.05
CA THR A 115 -3.80 2.45 -2.12
C THR A 115 -2.93 2.78 -0.93
N MET A 116 -3.35 2.43 0.28
CA MET A 116 -2.48 2.54 1.45
C MET A 116 -1.87 1.18 1.74
N ASN A 117 -0.54 1.08 1.66
CA ASN A 117 0.13 -0.14 2.09
C ASN A 117 0.02 -0.28 3.61
N PHE A 118 0.22 -1.49 4.14
CA PHE A 118 0.24 -1.79 5.58
C PHE A 118 1.11 -0.83 6.41
N VAL A 119 2.13 -0.21 5.78
CA VAL A 119 3.08 0.75 6.38
C VAL A 119 2.59 2.22 6.32
N GLY A 120 1.32 2.47 5.99
CA GLY A 120 0.75 3.83 5.98
C GLY A 120 1.29 4.76 4.89
N LYS A 121 2.22 4.29 4.04
CA LYS A 121 2.67 5.04 2.87
C LYS A 121 1.60 4.97 1.79
N PRO A 122 0.98 6.10 1.40
CA PRO A 122 0.04 6.13 0.29
C PRO A 122 0.83 5.88 -0.99
N ARG A 123 0.44 4.82 -1.71
CA ARG A 123 0.96 4.51 -3.04
C ARG A 123 -0.12 4.83 -4.06
N VAL A 124 0.11 5.90 -4.80
CA VAL A 124 -0.73 6.29 -5.93
C VAL A 124 -0.28 5.50 -7.16
N THR A 125 -1.19 4.74 -7.75
CA THR A 125 -0.98 4.04 -9.02
C THR A 125 -1.85 4.68 -10.08
N ARG A 126 -1.22 5.10 -11.18
CA ARG A 126 -1.89 5.70 -12.33
C ARG A 126 -1.96 4.70 -13.48
N PHE A 127 -3.10 4.63 -14.15
CA PHE A 127 -3.30 3.82 -15.34
C PHE A 127 -4.55 4.23 -16.12
N ASP A 128 -4.64 3.79 -17.37
CA ASP A 128 -5.79 4.03 -18.23
C ASP A 128 -6.90 3.00 -17.95
N VAL A 129 -8.17 3.39 -18.16
CA VAL A 129 -9.32 2.49 -17.96
C VAL A 129 -9.22 1.23 -18.81
N SER A 130 -8.66 1.34 -20.01
CA SER A 130 -8.51 0.21 -20.94
C SER A 130 -7.61 -0.93 -20.42
N GLU A 131 -6.74 -0.66 -19.45
CA GLU A 131 -5.85 -1.67 -18.89
C GLU A 131 -6.48 -2.48 -17.75
N LEU A 132 -7.64 -2.05 -17.23
CA LEU A 132 -8.39 -2.74 -16.21
C LEU A 132 -9.20 -3.88 -16.83
N LYS A 133 -9.02 -5.10 -16.30
CA LYS A 133 -9.86 -6.25 -16.63
C LYS A 133 -10.75 -6.58 -15.44
N ALA A 134 -12.03 -6.84 -15.71
CA ALA A 134 -12.93 -7.36 -14.69
C ALA A 134 -12.45 -8.75 -14.27
N VAL A 135 -12.18 -8.94 -12.98
CA VAL A 135 -11.75 -10.21 -12.41
C VAL A 135 -12.55 -10.44 -11.15
N LYS A 136 -12.99 -11.68 -10.93
CA LYS A 136 -13.63 -12.10 -9.68
C LYS A 136 -12.57 -12.72 -8.77
N GLN A 137 -11.87 -11.88 -8.00
CA GLN A 137 -10.81 -12.32 -7.09
C GLN A 137 -11.17 -12.00 -5.62
N ARG A 138 -10.60 -12.77 -4.68
CA ARG A 138 -10.72 -12.54 -3.23
C ARG A 138 -12.16 -12.49 -2.73
N PHE A 139 -12.89 -13.59 -2.89
CA PHE A 139 -14.31 -13.74 -2.52
C PHE A 139 -15.27 -12.66 -3.09
N GLY A 140 -14.87 -11.99 -4.19
CA GLY A 140 -15.68 -10.94 -4.81
C GLY A 140 -15.39 -9.53 -4.31
N VAL A 141 -14.36 -9.35 -3.47
CA VAL A 141 -13.93 -8.02 -3.00
C VAL A 141 -13.09 -7.30 -4.06
N GLY A 142 -12.32 -8.03 -4.87
CA GLY A 142 -11.59 -7.46 -6.00
C GLY A 142 -12.37 -7.66 -7.29
N ASN A 143 -12.90 -6.57 -7.88
CA ASN A 143 -13.65 -6.59 -9.14
C ASN A 143 -12.79 -6.27 -10.38
N PHE A 144 -11.69 -5.55 -10.21
CA PHE A 144 -10.82 -5.14 -11.31
C PHE A 144 -9.38 -5.49 -11.00
N SER A 145 -8.68 -6.04 -11.99
CA SER A 145 -7.27 -6.38 -11.94
C SER A 145 -6.55 -5.80 -13.14
N ARG A 146 -5.34 -5.29 -12.92
CA ARG A 146 -4.43 -4.84 -13.98
C ARG A 146 -3.44 -5.96 -14.27
N ASP A 147 -3.14 -6.17 -15.55
CA ASP A 147 -2.08 -7.12 -15.94
C ASP A 147 -0.69 -6.50 -15.71
N THR A 148 -0.19 -6.58 -14.48
CA THR A 148 1.07 -5.93 -14.06
C THR A 148 2.33 -6.63 -14.61
N LYS A 149 2.19 -7.80 -15.26
CA LYS A 149 3.31 -8.67 -15.66
C LYS A 149 4.37 -7.95 -16.49
N LYS A 150 3.95 -7.09 -17.43
CA LYS A 150 4.85 -6.34 -18.32
C LYS A 150 5.55 -5.17 -17.62
N ILE A 151 4.84 -4.50 -16.72
CA ILE A 151 5.34 -3.36 -15.95
C ILE A 151 6.37 -3.83 -14.93
N ASP A 152 6.08 -4.93 -14.23
CA ASP A 152 6.99 -5.50 -13.23
C ASP A 152 8.28 -6.06 -13.86
N ALA A 153 8.20 -6.67 -15.04
CA ALA A 153 9.36 -7.11 -15.80
C ALA A 153 10.28 -5.92 -16.17
N THR A 154 9.68 -4.81 -16.60
CA THR A 154 10.41 -3.60 -16.97
C THR A 154 11.04 -2.93 -15.74
N LYS A 155 10.31 -2.89 -14.61
CA LYS A 155 10.83 -2.34 -13.34
C LYS A 155 12.03 -3.11 -12.82
N LYS A 156 11.97 -4.45 -12.82
CA LYS A 156 13.12 -5.30 -12.44
C LYS A 156 14.36 -4.99 -13.27
N MET A 157 14.22 -4.74 -14.57
CA MET A 157 15.36 -4.40 -15.43
C MET A 157 15.92 -3.00 -15.15
N VAL A 158 15.07 -2.03 -14.81
CA VAL A 158 15.52 -0.67 -14.45
C VAL A 158 16.20 -0.64 -13.09
N ASP A 159 15.64 -1.31 -12.08
CA ASP A 159 16.24 -1.41 -10.74
C ASP A 159 17.56 -2.18 -10.77
N ALA A 160 17.66 -3.25 -11.57
CA ALA A 160 18.91 -3.98 -11.77
C ALA A 160 20.00 -3.09 -12.40
N LYS A 161 19.67 -2.34 -13.45
CA LYS A 161 20.61 -1.42 -14.11
C LYS A 161 21.00 -0.24 -13.23
N GLY A 162 20.04 0.32 -12.47
CA GLY A 162 20.28 1.41 -11.53
C GLY A 162 21.19 1.00 -10.37
N CYS A 163 21.01 -0.21 -9.85
CA CYS A 163 21.89 -0.78 -8.82
C CYS A 163 23.33 -0.92 -9.33
N THR A 164 23.53 -1.39 -10.57
CA THR A 164 24.87 -1.49 -11.19
C THR A 164 25.54 -0.12 -11.37
N ILE A 165 24.80 0.90 -11.82
CA ILE A 165 25.35 2.26 -12.03
C ILE A 165 25.68 2.96 -10.70
N ILE A 166 24.83 2.80 -9.68
CA ILE A 166 25.10 3.38 -8.35
C ILE A 166 26.33 2.70 -7.73
N TRP A 167 26.42 1.37 -7.84
CA TRP A 167 27.54 0.60 -7.28
C TRP A 167 28.87 0.92 -8.00
N SER A 168 28.86 1.07 -9.33
CA SER A 168 30.05 1.50 -10.07
C SER A 168 30.48 2.92 -9.70
N SER A 169 29.53 3.85 -9.50
CA SER A 169 29.86 5.22 -9.06
C SER A 169 30.42 5.27 -7.63
N TRP A 170 29.88 4.44 -6.72
CA TRP A 170 30.33 4.38 -5.33
C TRP A 170 31.70 3.72 -5.23
N CYS A 171 31.97 2.67 -6.02
CA CYS A 171 33.27 2.04 -6.09
C CYS A 171 34.35 3.00 -6.64
N SER A 172 34.02 3.81 -7.65
CA SER A 172 34.93 4.82 -8.20
C SER A 172 35.21 5.96 -7.21
N ARG A 173 34.23 6.36 -6.39
CA ARG A 173 34.42 7.39 -5.35
C ARG A 173 35.26 6.88 -4.17
N LYS A 174 35.19 5.58 -3.85
CA LYS A 174 36.00 4.94 -2.80
C LYS A 174 37.47 4.74 -3.19
N SER A 175 37.78 4.65 -4.49
CA SER A 175 39.18 4.65 -4.96
C SER A 175 39.82 6.04 -4.93
N GLU A 176 39.06 7.10 -5.22
CA GLU A 176 39.56 8.49 -5.17
C GLU A 176 39.93 8.90 -3.73
N GLY A 177 39.07 8.60 -2.76
CA GLY A 177 39.33 8.92 -1.34
C GLY A 177 40.49 8.14 -0.72
N ARG A 178 40.85 6.98 -1.27
CA ARG A 178 42.05 6.22 -0.83
C ARG A 178 43.34 6.80 -1.41
N ARG A 179 43.27 7.52 -2.54
CA ARG A 179 44.40 8.17 -3.19
C ARG A 179 44.80 9.45 -2.44
N SER A 180 43.82 10.25 -1.99
CA SER A 180 44.11 11.47 -1.21
C SER A 180 44.65 11.20 0.20
N LEU A 181 44.26 10.09 0.84
CA LEU A 181 44.80 9.67 2.14
C LEU A 181 46.26 9.18 2.05
N GLY A 182 46.66 8.62 0.91
CA GLY A 182 48.06 8.25 0.66
C GLY A 182 48.99 9.45 0.47
N GLU A 183 48.48 10.55 -0.10
CA GLU A 183 49.21 11.81 -0.23
C GLU A 183 49.35 12.52 1.13
N TYR A 184 48.28 12.54 1.94
CA TYR A 184 48.32 13.17 3.27
C TYR A 184 49.30 12.50 4.26
N CYS A 185 49.50 11.18 4.16
CA CYS A 185 50.49 10.48 4.98
C CYS A 185 51.94 10.70 4.52
N LYS A 186 52.18 11.06 3.25
CA LYS A 186 53.53 11.37 2.77
C LYS A 186 54.02 12.76 3.14
N GLU A 187 53.10 13.70 3.39
CA GLU A 187 53.45 15.08 3.74
C GLU A 187 53.69 15.27 5.25
N ASN A 188 53.36 14.28 6.07
CA ASN A 188 53.41 14.35 7.53
C ASN A 188 54.33 13.29 8.18
N THR A 189 55.33 12.80 7.44
CA THR A 189 56.43 11.94 7.95
C THR A 189 57.76 12.53 7.53
#